data_AF-A0A3Q3LUL2-F1
#
_entry.id   AF-A0A3Q3LUL2-F1
#
_cell.length_a   1.000
_cell.length_b   1.000
_cell.length_c   1.000
_cell.angle_alpha   90.00
_cell.angle_beta   90.00
_cell.angle_gamma   90.00
#
_symmetry.space_group_name_H-M   'P 1'
#
loop_
_entity.id
_entity.type
_entity.pdbx_description
1 polymer ?
#
loop_
_entity_poly.entity_id
_entity_poly.type
_entity_poly.pdbx_seq_one_letter_code
_entity_poly.pdbx_strand_id
1 'polypeptide(L)'
;MFHVSPEFLNDFYRTYGSLIPLKKNDVLRHLKRRFDTDFSDRKNVIVSEVMKYRDTLVQTPVPSFRVVYKKHTLTLDDLSTLADQNWLNDQVMNMYGELIMESAHHKVHFLNSFFHRQLMTKGYDGVKRWTKQVNLFSKSLLLVPIHLEVHWCLVTADLVKKKICLYDSQGNVLQKIGRNILKYLMTEAKEKNQADFENGWTKETIVPQQTNENDCGVFVLEYSRCLALAKPLQFSQKDIPKIRKRIYKELCECRLHEPG
;
A
#
# COMPACT_ATOMS: atom_id res chain seq x y z
N MET A 1 35.24 0.84 -20.20
CA MET A 1 34.90 -0.35 -19.38
C MET A 1 34.02 0.13 -18.23
N PHE A 2 32.72 -0.17 -18.25
CA PHE A 2 31.79 0.32 -17.21
C PHE A 2 32.05 -0.39 -15.87
N HIS A 3 32.29 0.38 -14.81
CA HIS A 3 32.32 -0.05 -13.42
C HIS A 3 31.05 0.46 -12.71
N VAL A 4 30.51 -0.33 -11.80
CA VAL A 4 29.47 0.14 -10.87
C VAL A 4 30.13 1.19 -9.99
N SER A 5 29.89 2.48 -10.25
CA SER A 5 30.55 3.55 -9.52
C SER A 5 29.88 3.80 -8.17
N PRO A 6 30.61 4.33 -7.18
CA PRO A 6 30.03 4.78 -5.92
C PRO A 6 28.91 5.81 -6.12
N GLU A 7 28.99 6.69 -7.13
CA GLU A 7 27.91 7.64 -7.43
C GLU A 7 26.63 6.93 -7.87
N PHE A 8 26.72 5.91 -8.73
CA PHE A 8 25.56 5.13 -9.14
C PHE A 8 24.88 4.44 -7.94
N LEU A 9 25.67 3.82 -7.05
CA LEU A 9 25.13 3.16 -5.86
C LEU A 9 24.55 4.16 -4.87
N ASN A 10 25.12 5.35 -4.76
CA ASN A 10 24.60 6.44 -3.97
C ASN A 10 23.28 7.01 -4.52
N ASP A 11 23.17 7.22 -5.83
CA ASP A 11 21.92 7.64 -6.46
C ASP A 11 20.85 6.55 -6.35
N PHE A 12 21.23 5.29 -6.52
CA PHE A 12 20.34 4.15 -6.32
C PHE A 12 19.87 4.05 -4.87
N TYR A 13 20.76 4.27 -3.90
CA TYR A 13 20.45 4.37 -2.47
C TYR A 13 19.55 5.57 -2.17
N ARG A 14 19.79 6.74 -2.74
CA ARG A 14 18.94 7.93 -2.58
C ARG A 14 17.57 7.79 -3.23
N THR A 15 17.45 6.94 -4.22
CA THR A 15 16.17 6.69 -4.91
C THR A 15 15.36 5.63 -4.19
N TYR A 16 16.01 4.54 -3.76
CA TYR A 16 15.32 3.35 -3.28
C TYR A 16 15.61 3.01 -1.83
N GLY A 17 16.49 3.68 -1.12
CA GLY A 17 16.48 3.82 0.33
C GLY A 17 16.65 2.68 1.29
N SER A 18 16.51 1.44 0.87
CA SER A 18 16.77 0.29 1.72
C SER A 18 17.66 -0.69 1.00
N LEU A 19 18.56 -1.22 1.80
CA LEU A 19 19.24 -2.46 1.53
C LEU A 19 18.40 -3.65 2.02
N ILE A 20 17.07 -3.56 2.00
CA ILE A 20 16.29 -4.76 1.72
C ILE A 20 16.69 -5.15 0.31
N PRO A 21 17.17 -6.37 0.04
CA PRO A 21 17.68 -6.67 -1.28
C PRO A 21 16.51 -6.62 -2.28
N LEU A 22 16.42 -5.51 -3.02
CA LEU A 22 16.31 -5.62 -4.45
C LEU A 22 17.35 -6.68 -4.83
N LYS A 23 16.86 -7.86 -5.22
CA LYS A 23 17.69 -9.04 -5.44
C LYS A 23 18.79 -8.62 -6.40
N LYS A 24 19.94 -9.30 -6.43
CA LYS A 24 21.04 -9.05 -7.38
C LYS A 24 20.53 -8.75 -8.81
N ASN A 25 19.47 -9.46 -9.21
CA ASN A 25 18.75 -9.32 -10.47
C ASN A 25 18.05 -7.97 -10.68
N ASP A 26 17.67 -7.24 -9.64
CA ASP A 26 16.99 -5.95 -9.70
C ASP A 26 17.98 -4.81 -10.01
N VAL A 27 19.19 -4.83 -9.42
CA VAL A 27 20.30 -3.94 -9.82
C VAL A 27 20.72 -4.24 -11.27
N LEU A 28 20.87 -5.52 -11.62
CA LEU A 28 21.15 -5.95 -12.99
C LEU A 28 20.06 -5.50 -13.97
N ARG A 29 18.77 -5.64 -13.61
CA ARG A 29 17.65 -5.20 -14.44
C ARG A 29 17.64 -3.68 -14.60
N HIS A 30 17.98 -2.93 -13.55
CA HIS A 30 18.08 -1.47 -13.63
C HIS A 30 19.23 -1.06 -14.56
N LEU A 31 20.42 -1.66 -14.40
CA LEU A 31 21.57 -1.43 -15.28
C LEU A 31 21.22 -1.77 -16.72
N LYS A 32 20.62 -2.94 -16.96
CA LYS A 32 20.15 -3.35 -18.30
C LYS A 32 19.18 -2.34 -18.89
N ARG A 33 18.18 -1.89 -18.13
CA ARG A 33 17.19 -0.90 -18.62
C ARG A 33 17.83 0.47 -18.91
N ARG A 34 18.81 0.89 -18.10
CA ARG A 34 19.43 2.21 -18.22
C ARG A 34 20.42 2.30 -19.37
N PHE A 35 21.16 1.21 -19.61
CA PHE A 35 22.26 1.18 -20.57
C PHE A 35 22.00 0.28 -21.79
N ASP A 36 20.80 -0.30 -21.89
CA ASP A 36 20.38 -1.25 -22.94
C ASP A 36 21.42 -2.35 -23.20
N THR A 37 22.07 -2.82 -22.13
CA THR A 37 23.20 -3.76 -22.20
C THR A 37 22.96 -4.93 -21.25
N ASP A 38 23.28 -6.16 -21.66
CA ASP A 38 23.28 -7.30 -20.75
C ASP A 38 24.54 -7.32 -19.88
N PHE A 39 24.36 -7.46 -18.57
CA PHE A 39 25.43 -7.50 -17.56
C PHE A 39 25.53 -8.86 -16.87
N SER A 40 24.93 -9.90 -17.46
CA SER A 40 24.89 -11.25 -16.89
C SER A 40 26.30 -11.84 -16.70
N ASP A 41 27.24 -11.51 -17.58
CA ASP A 41 28.66 -11.84 -17.52
C ASP A 41 29.39 -11.21 -16.31
N ARG A 42 28.98 -10.01 -15.90
CA ARG A 42 29.57 -9.23 -14.80
C ARG A 42 28.77 -9.27 -13.50
N LYS A 43 27.81 -10.18 -13.40
CA LYS A 43 26.96 -10.39 -12.21
C LYS A 43 27.75 -10.48 -10.90
N ASN A 44 28.81 -11.28 -10.86
CA ASN A 44 29.57 -11.48 -9.61
C ASN A 44 30.32 -10.22 -9.16
N VAL A 45 30.82 -9.42 -10.12
CA VAL A 45 31.51 -8.15 -9.84
C VAL A 45 30.52 -7.13 -9.29
N ILE A 46 29.36 -6.97 -9.94
CA ILE A 46 28.28 -6.06 -9.51
C ILE A 46 27.82 -6.41 -8.09
N VAL A 47 27.71 -7.70 -7.79
CA VAL A 47 27.35 -8.19 -6.45
C VAL A 47 28.40 -7.81 -5.41
N SER A 48 29.68 -8.00 -5.72
CA SER A 48 30.77 -7.65 -4.80
C SER A 48 30.77 -6.14 -4.50
N GLU A 49 30.59 -5.30 -5.52
CA GLU A 49 30.53 -3.84 -5.33
C GLU A 49 29.32 -3.38 -4.52
N VAL A 50 28.15 -4.00 -4.73
CA VAL A 50 26.98 -3.74 -3.88
C VAL A 50 27.28 -4.09 -2.42
N MET A 51 27.90 -5.25 -2.14
CA MET A 51 28.22 -5.66 -0.76
C MET A 51 29.25 -4.72 -0.10
N LYS A 52 30.33 -4.35 -0.80
CA LYS A 52 31.31 -3.38 -0.29
C LYS A 52 30.67 -2.03 0.04
N TYR A 53 29.76 -1.57 -0.81
CA TYR A 53 29.04 -0.33 -0.57
C TYR A 53 28.11 -0.43 0.65
N ARG A 54 27.45 -1.58 0.86
CA ARG A 54 26.68 -1.84 2.10
C ARG A 54 27.56 -1.72 3.34
N ASP A 55 28.71 -2.36 3.32
CA ASP A 55 29.64 -2.37 4.46
C ASP A 55 30.15 -0.96 4.77
N THR A 56 30.31 -0.12 3.74
CA THR A 56 30.72 1.29 3.89
C THR A 56 29.60 2.15 4.50
N LEU A 57 28.34 1.94 4.10
CA LEU A 57 27.17 2.65 4.65
C LEU A 57 26.95 2.40 6.15
N VAL A 58 27.32 1.21 6.65
CA VAL A 58 27.23 0.89 8.09
C VAL A 58 28.17 1.78 8.93
N GLN A 59 29.22 2.35 8.31
CA GLN A 59 30.27 3.10 9.01
C GLN A 59 30.15 4.63 8.85
N THR A 60 29.25 5.14 7.99
CA THR A 60 29.10 6.59 7.75
C THR A 60 27.74 7.10 8.23
N PRO A 61 27.67 8.24 8.96
CA PRO A 61 26.40 8.85 9.33
C PRO A 61 25.79 9.56 8.12
N VAL A 62 25.18 8.77 7.23
CA VAL A 62 24.43 9.28 6.08
C VAL A 62 23.10 9.85 6.57
N PRO A 63 22.59 10.97 6.00
CA PRO A 63 21.24 11.43 6.32
C PRO A 63 20.24 10.28 6.16
N SER A 64 19.44 10.03 7.20
CA SER A 64 18.47 8.93 7.23
C SER A 64 17.62 8.99 5.96
N PHE A 65 17.69 7.96 5.11
CA PHE A 65 16.88 7.91 3.91
C PHE A 65 15.39 8.07 4.26
N ARG A 66 14.69 8.93 3.50
CA ARG A 66 13.25 9.15 3.62
C ARG A 66 12.62 9.37 2.27
N VAL A 67 11.39 8.87 2.10
CA VAL A 67 10.51 9.23 0.99
C VAL A 67 9.46 10.18 1.52
N VAL A 68 9.35 11.36 0.90
CA VAL A 68 8.32 12.34 1.26
C VAL A 68 7.34 12.46 0.09
N TYR A 69 6.06 12.27 0.39
CA TYR A 69 4.98 12.47 -0.58
C TYR A 69 3.80 13.15 0.09
N LYS A 70 3.50 14.38 -0.35
CA LYS A 70 2.51 15.25 0.29
C LYS A 70 2.80 15.37 1.80
N LYS A 71 1.84 14.96 2.64
CA LYS A 71 1.95 14.95 4.11
C LYS A 71 2.61 13.70 4.68
N HIS A 72 2.91 12.70 3.85
CA HIS A 72 3.48 11.42 4.28
C HIS A 72 5.00 11.46 4.23
N THR A 73 5.64 10.87 5.24
CA THR A 73 7.08 10.66 5.28
C THR A 73 7.33 9.22 5.67
N LEU A 74 7.97 8.44 4.80
CA LEU A 74 8.43 7.09 5.09
C LEU A 74 9.92 7.11 5.37
N THR A 75 10.32 6.50 6.46
CA THR A 75 11.71 6.19 6.78
C THR A 75 12.13 4.86 6.16
N LEU A 76 13.42 4.55 6.27
CA LEU A 76 13.94 3.22 5.98
C LEU A 76 13.25 2.14 6.85
N ASP A 77 12.95 2.41 8.12
CA ASP A 77 12.30 1.45 9.00
C ASP A 77 10.87 1.14 8.54
N ASP A 78 10.13 2.16 8.10
CA ASP A 78 8.80 1.98 7.53
C ASP A 78 8.85 1.12 6.27
N LEU A 79 9.78 1.42 5.36
CA LEU A 79 9.96 0.66 4.12
C LEU A 79 10.48 -0.75 4.37
N SER A 80 11.20 -0.97 5.47
CA SER A 80 11.67 -2.29 5.92
C SER A 80 10.54 -3.25 6.26
N THR A 81 9.34 -2.74 6.52
CA THR A 81 8.14 -3.57 6.69
C THR A 81 7.71 -4.31 5.42
N LEU A 82 8.14 -3.85 4.24
CA LEU A 82 7.91 -4.53 2.96
C LEU A 82 8.90 -5.67 2.70
N ALA A 83 9.95 -5.82 3.51
CA ALA A 83 10.89 -6.92 3.39
C ALA A 83 10.25 -8.26 3.72
N ASP A 84 10.56 -9.27 2.89
CA ASP A 84 10.29 -10.68 3.14
C ASP A 84 8.91 -10.95 3.75
N GLN A 85 8.88 -11.27 5.04
CA GLN A 85 7.71 -11.71 5.81
C GLN A 85 7.37 -10.72 6.95
N ASN A 86 7.84 -9.48 6.85
CA ASN A 86 7.54 -8.45 7.84
C ASN A 86 6.10 -7.95 7.70
N TRP A 87 5.51 -7.55 8.83
CA TRP A 87 4.18 -6.95 8.87
C TRP A 87 4.24 -5.51 8.42
N LEU A 88 3.34 -5.12 7.50
CA LEU A 88 3.22 -3.73 7.09
C LEU A 88 2.75 -2.86 8.25
N ASN A 89 3.33 -1.67 8.35
CA ASN A 89 2.88 -0.66 9.29
C ASN A 89 1.87 0.32 8.67
N ASP A 90 1.34 1.19 9.53
CA ASP A 90 0.37 2.21 9.16
C ASP A 90 0.94 3.27 8.21
N GLN A 91 2.24 3.60 8.29
CA GLN A 91 2.87 4.59 7.41
C GLN A 91 2.85 4.12 5.96
N VAL A 92 3.28 2.87 5.72
CA VAL A 92 3.21 2.23 4.40
C VAL A 92 1.76 2.13 3.90
N MET A 93 0.85 1.67 4.76
CA MET A 93 -0.58 1.55 4.43
C MET A 93 -1.18 2.88 3.96
N ASN A 94 -0.94 3.95 4.73
CA ASN A 94 -1.52 5.27 4.48
C ASN A 94 -0.90 5.95 3.26
N MET A 95 0.43 5.91 3.11
CA MET A 95 1.07 6.54 1.96
C MET A 95 0.74 5.81 0.65
N TYR A 96 0.66 4.48 0.64
CA TYR A 96 0.25 3.75 -0.55
C TYR A 96 -1.23 4.00 -0.89
N GLY A 97 -2.09 4.14 0.12
CA GLY A 97 -3.47 4.57 -0.06
C GLY A 97 -3.60 5.93 -0.76
N GLU A 98 -2.70 6.88 -0.46
CA GLU A 98 -2.61 8.17 -1.16
C GLU A 98 -2.26 7.99 -2.65
N LEU A 99 -1.30 7.11 -2.98
CA LEU A 99 -0.95 6.81 -4.37
C LEU A 99 -2.12 6.16 -5.14
N ILE A 100 -2.92 5.33 -4.46
CA ILE A 100 -4.13 4.72 -5.03
C ILE A 100 -5.16 5.80 -5.37
N MET A 101 -5.43 6.74 -4.46
CA MET A 101 -6.40 7.82 -4.70
C MET A 101 -5.99 8.68 -5.90
N GLU A 102 -4.72 9.03 -6.00
CA GLU A 102 -4.16 9.80 -7.12
C GLU A 102 -4.30 9.06 -8.46
N SER A 103 -3.92 7.78 -8.48
CA SER A 103 -3.99 6.96 -9.69
C SER A 103 -5.42 6.70 -10.16
N ALA A 104 -6.40 6.75 -9.24
CA ALA A 104 -7.82 6.65 -9.54
C ALA A 104 -8.49 8.01 -9.82
N HIS A 105 -7.71 9.06 -10.08
CA HIS A 105 -8.18 10.43 -10.30
C HIS A 105 -9.17 10.91 -9.24
N HIS A 106 -8.93 10.54 -7.98
CA HIS A 106 -9.77 10.86 -6.83
C HIS A 106 -11.23 10.39 -6.91
N LYS A 107 -11.58 9.50 -7.84
CA LYS A 107 -12.90 8.83 -7.86
C LYS A 107 -13.04 7.83 -6.71
N VAL A 108 -11.91 7.28 -6.26
CA VAL A 108 -11.82 6.39 -5.11
C VAL A 108 -11.24 7.16 -3.94
N HIS A 109 -11.75 6.91 -2.74
CA HIS A 109 -11.22 7.51 -1.52
C HIS A 109 -10.75 6.44 -0.55
N PHE A 110 -9.47 6.53 -0.18
CA PHE A 110 -8.82 5.63 0.77
C PHE A 110 -8.76 6.31 2.14
N LEU A 111 -9.44 5.73 3.12
CA LEU A 111 -9.50 6.25 4.47
C LEU A 111 -8.19 5.96 5.21
N ASN A 112 -7.79 6.88 6.07
CA ASN A 112 -6.63 6.69 6.91
C ASN A 112 -6.83 5.48 7.85
N SER A 113 -5.80 4.67 8.05
CA SER A 113 -5.84 3.42 8.84
C SER A 113 -6.29 3.59 10.30
N PHE A 114 -6.15 4.79 10.87
CA PHE A 114 -6.61 5.09 12.22
C PHE A 114 -8.12 5.39 12.29
N PHE A 115 -8.78 5.61 11.16
CA PHE A 115 -10.19 6.01 11.10
C PHE A 115 -11.10 5.03 11.83
N HIS A 116 -10.99 3.73 11.53
CA HIS A 116 -11.84 2.71 12.15
C HIS A 116 -11.65 2.67 13.67
N ARG A 117 -10.40 2.68 14.15
CA ARG A 117 -10.10 2.68 15.59
C ARG A 117 -10.71 3.91 16.27
N GLN A 118 -10.58 5.08 15.65
CA GLN A 118 -11.15 6.31 16.18
C GLN A 118 -12.68 6.27 16.21
N LEU A 119 -13.32 5.75 15.16
CA LEU A 119 -14.76 5.56 15.09
C LEU A 119 -15.26 4.61 16.18
N MET A 120 -14.55 3.51 16.42
CA MET A 120 -14.93 2.53 17.44
C MET A 120 -14.76 3.04 18.87
N THR A 121 -13.78 3.92 19.10
CA THR A 121 -13.47 4.44 20.45
C THR A 121 -14.27 5.69 20.80
N LYS A 122 -14.50 6.59 19.83
CA LYS A 122 -15.13 7.90 20.06
C LYS A 122 -16.44 8.11 19.31
N GLY A 123 -16.93 7.09 18.60
CA GLY A 123 -18.14 7.19 17.80
C GLY A 123 -18.01 8.16 16.63
N TYR A 124 -19.15 8.53 16.05
CA TYR A 124 -19.22 9.46 14.91
C TYR A 124 -18.58 10.82 15.23
N ASP A 125 -18.81 11.37 16.44
CA ASP A 125 -18.26 12.66 16.84
C ASP A 125 -16.73 12.71 16.82
N GLY A 126 -16.07 11.58 17.08
CA GLY A 126 -14.61 11.47 17.04
C GLY A 126 -14.02 11.52 15.63
N VAL A 127 -14.83 11.24 14.61
CA VAL A 127 -14.40 11.17 13.19
C VAL A 127 -15.10 12.15 12.26
N LYS A 128 -16.17 12.84 12.68
CA LYS A 128 -16.97 13.75 11.84
C LYS A 128 -16.18 14.85 11.12
N ARG A 129 -15.00 15.21 11.63
CA ARG A 129 -14.11 16.22 11.03
C ARG A 129 -13.09 15.63 10.04
N TRP A 130 -12.90 14.32 10.00
CA TRP A 130 -11.90 13.65 9.17
C TRP A 130 -12.22 13.76 7.68
N THR A 131 -13.52 13.85 7.35
CA THR A 131 -14.06 14.01 6.00
C THR A 131 -14.49 15.46 5.71
N LYS A 132 -14.13 16.42 6.57
CA LYS A 132 -14.60 17.82 6.42
C LYS A 132 -14.23 18.43 5.06
N GLN A 133 -13.09 18.06 4.50
CA GLN A 133 -12.58 18.56 3.23
C GLN A 133 -12.86 17.63 2.04
N VAL A 134 -13.58 16.52 2.25
CA VAL A 134 -13.84 15.52 1.21
C VAL A 134 -15.33 15.17 1.23
N ASN A 135 -16.00 15.40 0.09
CA ASN A 135 -17.32 14.83 -0.11
C ASN A 135 -17.18 13.33 -0.39
N LEU A 136 -17.52 12.48 0.58
CA LEU A 136 -17.50 11.02 0.39
C LEU A 136 -18.50 10.56 -0.66
N PHE A 137 -19.65 11.22 -0.77
CA PHE A 137 -20.76 10.81 -1.64
C PHE A 137 -20.54 11.15 -3.11
N SER A 138 -19.52 11.95 -3.44
CA SER A 138 -19.07 12.15 -4.82
C SER A 138 -18.09 11.08 -5.31
N LYS A 139 -17.71 10.13 -4.44
CA LYS A 139 -16.79 9.04 -4.77
C LYS A 139 -17.55 7.83 -5.31
N SER A 140 -16.91 7.07 -6.19
CA SER A 140 -17.48 5.80 -6.66
C SER A 140 -17.25 4.65 -5.66
N LEU A 141 -16.10 4.68 -4.98
CA LEU A 141 -15.66 3.63 -4.07
C LEU A 141 -14.93 4.23 -2.86
N LEU A 142 -15.28 3.74 -1.68
CA LEU A 142 -14.55 4.00 -0.45
C LEU A 142 -13.76 2.74 -0.06
N LEU A 143 -12.50 2.92 0.28
CA LEU A 143 -11.59 1.88 0.77
C LEU A 143 -11.26 2.20 2.23
N VAL A 144 -11.61 1.29 3.14
CA VAL A 144 -11.44 1.48 4.59
C VAL A 144 -10.52 0.39 5.13
N PRO A 145 -9.19 0.64 5.23
CA PRO A 145 -8.29 -0.28 5.90
C PRO A 145 -8.66 -0.38 7.39
N ILE A 146 -8.72 -1.61 7.89
CA ILE A 146 -9.08 -1.93 9.26
C ILE A 146 -7.88 -2.65 9.89
N HIS A 147 -7.35 -2.07 10.96
CA HIS A 147 -6.34 -2.69 11.80
C HIS A 147 -6.99 -3.33 13.04
N LEU A 148 -6.81 -4.63 13.20
CA LEU A 148 -7.31 -5.45 14.30
C LEU A 148 -6.14 -6.06 15.07
N GLU A 149 -5.43 -5.20 15.81
CA GLU A 149 -4.24 -5.53 16.61
C GLU A 149 -3.08 -6.09 15.79
N VAL A 150 -3.16 -7.35 15.37
CA VAL A 150 -2.15 -8.09 14.60
C VAL A 150 -2.60 -8.42 13.18
N HIS A 151 -3.74 -7.88 12.75
CA HIS A 151 -4.34 -8.22 11.46
C HIS A 151 -4.84 -7.01 10.68
N TRP A 152 -4.61 -7.01 9.37
CA TRP A 152 -5.16 -6.03 8.43
C TRP A 152 -6.26 -6.68 7.59
N CYS A 153 -7.42 -6.02 7.53
CA CYS A 153 -8.46 -6.33 6.55
C CYS A 153 -8.97 -5.03 5.90
N LEU A 154 -9.80 -5.17 4.88
CA LEU A 154 -10.34 -4.03 4.13
C LEU A 154 -11.86 -4.13 4.09
N VAL A 155 -12.53 -3.03 4.44
CA VAL A 155 -13.95 -2.84 4.11
C VAL A 155 -14.04 -1.91 2.91
N THR A 156 -14.91 -2.22 1.96
CA THR A 156 -15.20 -1.31 0.84
C THR A 156 -16.66 -0.95 0.80
N ALA A 157 -16.96 0.30 0.46
CA ALA A 157 -18.30 0.76 0.14
C ALA A 157 -18.34 1.26 -1.31
N ASP A 158 -18.95 0.47 -2.19
CA ASP A 158 -19.26 0.87 -3.56
C ASP A 158 -20.53 1.71 -3.51
N LEU A 159 -20.39 3.01 -3.74
CA LEU A 159 -21.52 3.96 -3.61
C LEU A 159 -22.43 3.91 -4.85
N VAL A 160 -21.92 3.43 -5.99
CA VAL A 160 -22.67 3.30 -7.25
C VAL A 160 -23.58 2.07 -7.19
N LYS A 161 -23.01 0.92 -6.80
CA LYS A 161 -23.75 -0.34 -6.68
C LYS A 161 -24.45 -0.49 -5.33
N LYS A 162 -24.26 0.46 -4.41
CA LYS A 162 -24.68 0.38 -3.00
C LYS A 162 -24.30 -0.98 -2.41
N LYS A 163 -23.00 -1.26 -2.35
CA LYS A 163 -22.50 -2.57 -1.91
C LYS A 163 -21.39 -2.43 -0.89
N ILE A 164 -21.50 -3.17 0.21
CA ILE A 164 -20.47 -3.22 1.25
C ILE A 164 -19.83 -4.60 1.28
N CYS A 165 -18.51 -4.64 1.05
CA CYS A 165 -17.74 -5.88 1.02
C CYS A 165 -16.67 -5.86 2.10
N LEU A 166 -16.36 -7.04 2.62
CA LEU A 166 -15.23 -7.29 3.49
C LEU A 166 -14.22 -8.14 2.72
N TYR A 167 -12.98 -7.67 2.67
CA TYR A 167 -11.84 -8.39 2.12
C TYR A 167 -10.94 -8.74 3.29
N ASP A 168 -10.98 -10.00 3.69
CA ASP A 168 -10.13 -10.59 4.71
C ASP A 168 -9.40 -11.80 4.11
N SER A 169 -8.08 -11.73 4.05
CA SER A 169 -7.21 -12.78 3.54
C SER A 169 -7.04 -13.95 4.50
N GLN A 170 -7.40 -13.81 5.78
CA GLN A 170 -7.40 -14.90 6.77
C GLN A 170 -8.79 -15.54 6.95
N GLY A 171 -9.82 -15.02 6.28
CA GLY A 171 -11.16 -15.61 6.29
C GLY A 171 -11.92 -15.43 7.62
N ASN A 172 -11.56 -14.45 8.45
CA ASN A 172 -12.29 -14.23 9.70
C ASN A 172 -13.71 -13.72 9.42
N VAL A 173 -14.67 -14.17 10.24
CA VAL A 173 -16.06 -13.72 10.14
C VAL A 173 -16.23 -12.35 10.82
N LEU A 174 -15.80 -11.28 10.15
CA LEU A 174 -15.82 -9.92 10.70
C LEU A 174 -17.07 -9.12 10.30
N GLN A 175 -18.23 -9.77 10.28
CA GLN A 175 -19.50 -9.19 9.84
C GLN A 175 -19.92 -7.93 10.61
N LYS A 176 -19.46 -7.77 11.86
CA LYS A 176 -19.72 -6.58 12.69
C LYS A 176 -18.99 -5.34 12.15
N ILE A 177 -17.79 -5.52 11.57
CA ILE A 177 -16.96 -4.40 11.08
C ILE A 177 -17.64 -3.73 9.89
N GLY A 178 -18.07 -4.51 8.89
CA GLY A 178 -18.83 -3.97 7.76
C GLY A 178 -20.08 -3.22 8.22
N ARG A 179 -20.83 -3.76 9.20
CA ARG A 179 -22.01 -3.07 9.77
C ARG A 179 -21.65 -1.73 10.42
N ASN A 180 -20.54 -1.64 11.14
CA ASN A 180 -20.10 -0.40 11.78
C ASN A 180 -19.75 0.68 10.74
N ILE A 181 -19.06 0.30 9.65
CA ILE A 181 -18.75 1.22 8.55
C ILE A 181 -20.02 1.66 7.84
N LEU A 182 -20.96 0.75 7.56
CA LEU A 182 -22.25 1.12 6.97
C LEU A 182 -23.03 2.09 7.87
N LYS A 183 -23.08 1.83 9.18
CA LYS A 183 -23.71 2.72 10.16
C LYS A 183 -23.07 4.11 10.16
N TYR A 184 -21.75 4.18 10.06
CA TYR A 184 -21.04 5.45 9.91
C TYR A 184 -21.50 6.19 8.65
N LEU A 185 -21.51 5.53 7.49
CA LEU A 185 -21.91 6.14 6.22
C LEU A 185 -23.35 6.63 6.22
N MET A 186 -24.28 5.87 6.81
CA MET A 186 -25.67 6.31 6.98
C MET A 186 -25.77 7.56 7.87
N THR A 187 -24.97 7.61 8.94
CA THR A 187 -24.94 8.77 9.84
C THR A 187 -24.35 10.00 9.14
N GLU A 188 -23.23 9.84 8.44
CA GLU A 188 -22.61 10.90 7.64
C GLU A 188 -23.56 11.38 6.53
N ALA A 189 -24.30 10.47 5.87
CA ALA A 189 -25.26 10.82 4.83
C ALA A 189 -26.37 11.72 5.37
N LYS A 190 -26.93 11.35 6.52
CA LYS A 190 -27.94 12.16 7.23
C LYS A 190 -27.41 13.55 7.58
N GLU A 191 -26.21 13.63 8.15
CA GLU A 191 -25.56 14.90 8.53
C GLU A 191 -25.19 15.79 7.32
N LYS A 192 -25.02 15.18 6.14
CA LYS A 192 -24.75 15.88 4.87
C LYS A 192 -26.00 16.03 3.99
N ASN A 193 -27.19 15.78 4.54
CA ASN A 193 -28.49 15.86 3.85
C ASN A 193 -28.54 15.05 2.54
N GLN A 194 -27.96 13.85 2.53
CA GLN A 194 -27.98 12.91 1.40
C GLN A 194 -29.15 11.92 1.54
N ALA A 195 -30.37 12.38 1.27
CA ALA A 195 -31.60 11.60 1.48
C ALA A 195 -31.68 10.30 0.66
N ASP A 196 -31.06 10.25 -0.52
CA ASP A 196 -31.11 9.09 -1.43
C ASP A 196 -30.16 7.93 -1.06
N PHE A 197 -29.42 8.07 0.04
CA PHE A 197 -28.41 7.10 0.46
C PHE A 197 -29.00 5.89 1.21
N GLU A 198 -30.22 6.01 1.73
CA GLU A 198 -30.86 4.98 2.54
C GLU A 198 -31.46 3.88 1.64
N ASN A 199 -31.04 2.63 1.84
CA ASN A 199 -31.53 1.37 1.24
C ASN A 199 -30.75 0.81 0.03
N GLY A 200 -30.70 -0.54 -0.04
CA GLY A 200 -30.14 -1.31 -1.17
C GLY A 200 -28.79 -2.00 -0.92
N TRP A 201 -28.24 -1.93 0.30
CA TRP A 201 -26.88 -2.42 0.56
C TRP A 201 -26.77 -3.95 0.57
N THR A 202 -26.01 -4.49 -0.39
CA THR A 202 -25.71 -5.93 -0.47
C THR A 202 -24.31 -6.26 0.04
N LYS A 203 -24.07 -7.55 0.34
CA LYS A 203 -22.78 -8.08 0.83
C LYS A 203 -22.28 -9.18 -0.11
N GLU A 204 -20.97 -9.21 -0.37
CA GLU A 204 -20.30 -10.33 -1.04
C GLU A 204 -18.91 -10.54 -0.45
N THR A 205 -18.45 -11.80 -0.39
CA THR A 205 -17.19 -12.20 0.26
C THR A 205 -16.59 -13.44 -0.38
N ILE A 206 -15.99 -13.31 -1.57
CA ILE A 206 -15.03 -14.29 -2.10
C ILE A 206 -13.80 -13.52 -2.55
N VAL A 207 -12.68 -13.74 -1.86
CA VAL A 207 -11.42 -13.01 -2.09
C VAL A 207 -10.25 -13.99 -1.98
N PRO A 208 -9.13 -13.76 -2.69
CA PRO A 208 -7.89 -14.52 -2.50
C PRO A 208 -7.55 -14.66 -1.01
N GLN A 209 -7.00 -15.79 -0.58
CA GLN A 209 -6.65 -16.01 0.83
C GLN A 209 -5.12 -16.07 0.98
N GLN A 210 -4.62 -15.59 2.12
CA GLN A 210 -3.22 -15.77 2.50
C GLN A 210 -3.01 -17.17 3.08
N THR A 211 -1.76 -17.66 3.04
CA THR A 211 -1.41 -18.96 3.63
C THR A 211 -0.33 -18.83 4.71
N ASN A 212 -0.12 -17.62 5.23
CA ASN A 212 0.78 -17.31 6.33
C ASN A 212 0.12 -16.31 7.29
N GLU A 213 0.85 -15.76 8.26
CA GLU A 213 0.32 -14.85 9.27
C GLU A 213 0.67 -13.37 9.03
N ASN A 214 1.51 -13.07 8.04
CA ASN A 214 2.19 -11.77 7.93
C ASN A 214 1.86 -10.94 6.68
N ASP A 215 1.22 -11.53 5.67
CA ASP A 215 0.96 -10.84 4.40
C ASP A 215 -0.37 -10.09 4.36
N CYS A 216 -1.18 -10.12 5.42
CA CYS A 216 -2.51 -9.48 5.45
C CYS A 216 -2.48 -8.00 5.00
N GLY A 217 -1.47 -7.23 5.42
CA GLY A 217 -1.28 -5.85 4.98
C GLY A 217 -1.02 -5.72 3.48
N VAL A 218 -0.25 -6.64 2.90
CA VAL A 218 0.03 -6.65 1.45
C VAL A 218 -1.21 -7.05 0.65
N PHE A 219 -1.99 -8.02 1.13
CA PHE A 219 -3.27 -8.38 0.54
C PHE A 219 -4.24 -7.19 0.57
N VAL A 220 -4.34 -6.44 1.68
CA VAL A 220 -5.16 -5.22 1.76
C VAL A 220 -4.75 -4.19 0.71
N LEU A 221 -3.45 -3.93 0.54
CA LEU A 221 -2.96 -3.00 -0.48
C LEU A 221 -3.24 -3.49 -1.90
N GLU A 222 -3.11 -4.80 -2.17
CA GLU A 222 -3.38 -5.37 -3.50
C GLU A 222 -4.87 -5.37 -3.83
N TYR A 223 -5.74 -5.72 -2.88
CA TYR A 223 -7.20 -5.59 -3.05
C TYR A 223 -7.56 -4.15 -3.39
N SER A 224 -7.08 -3.21 -2.56
CA SER A 224 -7.34 -1.78 -2.71
C SER A 224 -6.95 -1.28 -4.08
N ARG A 225 -5.75 -1.66 -4.54
CA ARG A 225 -5.23 -1.31 -5.85
C ARG A 225 -6.07 -1.89 -6.99
N CYS A 226 -6.35 -3.19 -6.97
CA CYS A 226 -7.13 -3.83 -8.03
C CYS A 226 -8.53 -3.22 -8.12
N LEU A 227 -9.21 -3.06 -6.99
CA LEU A 227 -10.55 -2.47 -6.94
C LEU A 227 -10.55 -1.02 -7.43
N ALA A 228 -9.58 -0.22 -7.02
CA ALA A 228 -9.50 1.19 -7.42
C ALA A 228 -9.21 1.36 -8.93
N LEU A 229 -8.45 0.43 -9.51
CA LEU A 229 -8.11 0.43 -10.93
C LEU A 229 -9.06 -0.43 -11.78
N ALA A 230 -10.19 -0.88 -11.20
CA ALA A 230 -11.16 -1.76 -11.85
C ALA A 230 -10.55 -3.03 -12.47
N LYS A 231 -9.51 -3.59 -11.84
CA LYS A 231 -8.84 -4.84 -12.24
C LYS A 231 -9.37 -6.03 -11.43
N PRO A 232 -9.41 -7.23 -12.03
CA PRO A 232 -9.84 -8.42 -11.30
C PRO A 232 -8.82 -8.79 -10.20
N LEU A 233 -9.29 -9.47 -9.16
CA LEU A 233 -8.45 -9.98 -8.06
C LEU A 233 -7.72 -11.28 -8.48
N GLN A 234 -6.92 -11.19 -9.53
CA GLN A 234 -6.15 -12.31 -10.09
C GLN A 234 -4.73 -12.32 -9.53
N PHE A 235 -4.60 -12.62 -8.24
CA PHE A 235 -3.32 -12.85 -7.59
C PHE A 235 -3.48 -13.88 -6.46
N SER A 236 -2.35 -14.43 -6.02
CA SER A 236 -2.29 -15.44 -4.98
C SER A 236 -1.14 -15.18 -4.02
N GLN A 237 -1.04 -15.99 -2.98
CA GLN A 237 0.10 -15.99 -2.06
C GLN A 237 1.46 -16.09 -2.79
N LYS A 238 1.52 -16.79 -3.92
CA LYS A 238 2.77 -16.97 -4.70
C LYS A 238 3.30 -15.66 -5.29
N ASP A 239 2.41 -14.68 -5.48
CA ASP A 239 2.73 -13.40 -6.09
C ASP A 239 3.21 -12.36 -5.08
N ILE A 240 2.96 -12.59 -3.78
CA ILE A 240 3.22 -11.63 -2.70
C ILE A 240 4.69 -11.15 -2.65
N PRO A 241 5.71 -12.01 -2.82
CA PRO A 241 7.09 -11.52 -2.87
C PRO A 241 7.37 -10.55 -4.03
N LYS A 242 6.68 -10.69 -5.17
CA LYS A 242 6.79 -9.76 -6.31
C LYS A 242 5.99 -8.48 -6.01
N ILE A 243 4.80 -8.61 -5.41
CA ILE A 243 3.94 -7.48 -5.03
C ILE A 243 4.63 -6.58 -3.99
N ARG A 244 5.23 -7.15 -2.93
CA ARG A 244 6.02 -6.41 -1.92
C ARG A 244 7.08 -5.52 -2.55
N LYS A 245 7.86 -6.07 -3.49
CA LYS A 245 8.86 -5.31 -4.26
C LYS A 245 8.26 -4.23 -5.14
N ARG A 246 7.08 -4.49 -5.73
CA ARG A 246 6.38 -3.51 -6.54
C ARG A 246 5.91 -2.33 -5.68
N ILE A 247 5.26 -2.61 -4.56
CA ILE A 247 4.81 -1.59 -3.59
C ILE A 247 5.99 -0.74 -3.13
N TYR A 248 7.09 -1.38 -2.75
CA TYR A 248 8.33 -0.71 -2.37
C TYR A 248 8.79 0.30 -3.41
N LYS A 249 8.90 -0.15 -4.67
CA LYS A 249 9.32 0.69 -5.79
C LYS A 249 8.33 1.83 -6.05
N GLU A 250 7.03 1.53 -6.00
CA GLU A 250 5.95 2.51 -6.22
C GLU A 250 5.94 3.60 -5.15
N LEU A 251 6.22 3.25 -3.89
CA LEU A 251 6.39 4.21 -2.81
C LEU A 251 7.60 5.11 -3.05
N CYS A 252 8.76 4.53 -3.35
CA CYS A 252 9.98 5.29 -3.63
C CYS A 252 9.85 6.24 -4.83
N GLU A 253 9.12 5.82 -5.85
CA GLU A 253 8.87 6.61 -7.06
C GLU A 253 7.60 7.47 -6.96
N CYS A 254 6.91 7.45 -5.82
CA CYS A 254 5.69 8.19 -5.53
C CYS A 254 4.61 8.06 -6.62
N ARG A 255 4.50 6.88 -7.25
CA ARG A 255 3.51 6.62 -8.30
C ARG A 255 3.21 5.13 -8.41
N LEU A 256 1.99 4.78 -8.81
CA LEU A 256 1.66 3.42 -9.21
C LEU A 256 2.14 3.17 -10.65
N HIS A 257 2.70 1.99 -10.90
CA HIS A 257 3.03 1.56 -12.27
C HIS A 257 1.95 0.62 -12.78
N GLU A 258 1.64 0.62 -14.06
CA GLU A 258 0.83 -0.46 -14.60
C GLU A 258 1.58 -1.81 -14.45
N PRO A 259 0.87 -2.92 -14.19
CA PRO A 259 1.51 -4.23 -14.25
C PRO A 259 2.00 -4.45 -15.69
N GLY A 260 3.31 -4.42 -15.88
CA GLY A 260 3.97 -4.94 -17.08
C GLY A 260 4.18 -6.44 -17.01
#